data_AF-A0A1G8CFD4-F1
#
_entry.id   AF-A0A1G8CFD4-F1
#
_cell.length_a   1.000
_cell.length_b   1.000
_cell.length_c   1.000
_cell.angle_alpha   90.00
_cell.angle_beta   90.00
_cell.angle_gamma   90.00
#
_symmetry.space_group_name_H-M   'P 1'
#
loop_
_entity.id
_entity.type
_entity.pdbx_description
1 polymer ?
#
loop_
_entity_poly.entity_id
_entity_poly.type
_entity_poly.pdbx_seq_one_letter_code
_entity_poly.pdbx_strand_id
1 'polypeptide(L)'
;MKLGARILKTGLSIVLAMYVASWAGLEPSFFAAISATFAIQPSIFKTYRTILEQIQANVIGAAIAILFVLGFGHQPVVIGAAVILAILIILKLNLESSAISLAVVTIIIIMGNPQEDFWLFALERFSLIMLGVFAAFAVNLIFLPPKHETNLYYKISDLTEDVIRWIRLLTRHETNQQSLKNDIPVINESLVKLDNLYLLYREERNYFLKSKLSKGRKLVVFKQMIVTLKKALTILKTFDRYENDIQHMPERLQKLIKQQLDYLTDYHERILLRYVGKVHTHLTDEMAEEVDEGKQSLTDLFMDLYDHQEIDRDEWLHILPIVSHIMEYNDQLEHLDTLVESFFSYHQSENTVDIDNRDE
;
A
#
# COMPACT_ATOMS: atom_id res chain seq x y z
N MET A 1 -17.18 -1.18 11.77
CA MET A 1 -15.77 -1.53 12.08
C MET A 1 -15.47 -2.88 11.43
N LYS A 2 -14.76 -2.92 10.29
CA LYS A 2 -14.42 -4.19 9.65
C LYS A 2 -13.31 -4.85 10.48
N LEU A 3 -13.61 -5.95 11.17
CA LEU A 3 -12.62 -6.73 11.91
C LEU A 3 -11.49 -7.12 10.95
N GLY A 4 -10.27 -6.66 11.22
CA GLY A 4 -9.14 -6.91 10.34
C GLY A 4 -8.83 -8.41 10.26
N ALA A 5 -8.58 -8.93 9.06
CA ALA A 5 -8.31 -10.36 8.81
C ALA A 5 -7.21 -10.93 9.73
N ARG A 6 -6.24 -10.10 10.15
CA ARG A 6 -5.18 -10.48 11.10
C ARG A 6 -5.73 -10.90 12.47
N ILE A 7 -6.77 -10.22 12.98
CA ILE A 7 -7.37 -10.52 14.28
C ILE A 7 -8.01 -11.92 14.24
N LEU A 8 -8.77 -12.21 13.18
CA LEU A 8 -9.39 -13.51 12.97
C LEU A 8 -8.34 -14.62 12.82
N LYS A 9 -7.30 -14.41 12.02
CA LYS A 9 -6.19 -15.38 11.88
C LYS A 9 -5.50 -15.66 13.20
N THR A 10 -5.30 -14.64 14.03
CA THR A 10 -4.67 -14.80 15.36
C THR A 10 -5.54 -15.67 16.26
N GLY A 11 -6.84 -15.37 16.37
CA GLY A 11 -7.78 -16.18 17.15
C GLY A 11 -7.86 -17.63 16.67
N LEU A 12 -7.93 -17.85 15.36
CA LEU A 12 -7.96 -19.21 14.80
C LEU A 12 -6.65 -19.97 15.04
N SER A 13 -5.50 -19.29 14.97
CA SER A 13 -4.18 -19.90 15.26
C SER A 13 -4.09 -20.36 16.71
N ILE A 14 -4.59 -19.57 17.65
CA ILE A 14 -4.66 -19.92 19.08
C ILE A 14 -5.52 -21.16 19.28
N VAL A 15 -6.73 -21.17 18.71
CA VAL A 15 -7.66 -22.30 18.81
C VAL A 15 -7.02 -23.56 18.25
N LEU A 16 -6.46 -23.48 17.04
CA LEU A 16 -5.80 -24.61 16.39
C LEU A 16 -4.62 -25.13 17.23
N ALA A 17 -3.77 -24.24 17.74
CA ALA A 17 -2.62 -24.61 18.55
C ALA A 17 -3.03 -25.36 19.83
N MET A 18 -4.05 -24.88 20.54
CA MET A 18 -4.54 -25.51 21.77
C MET A 18 -5.15 -26.89 21.50
N TYR A 19 -5.99 -27.02 20.46
CA TYR A 19 -6.58 -28.31 20.12
C TYR A 19 -5.53 -29.35 19.72
N VAL A 20 -4.55 -28.94 18.90
CA VAL A 20 -3.45 -29.84 18.49
C VAL A 20 -2.58 -30.22 19.69
N ALA A 21 -2.29 -29.29 20.60
CA ALA A 21 -1.52 -29.57 21.81
C ALA A 21 -2.24 -30.55 22.75
N SER A 22 -3.52 -30.32 23.05
CA SER A 22 -4.30 -31.24 23.89
C SER A 22 -4.51 -32.60 23.23
N TRP A 23 -4.65 -32.66 21.89
CA TRP A 23 -4.74 -33.95 21.19
C TRP A 23 -3.42 -34.73 21.21
N ALA A 24 -2.28 -34.03 21.18
CA ALA A 24 -0.96 -34.62 21.36
C ALA A 24 -0.66 -35.01 22.82
N GLY A 25 -1.58 -34.76 23.76
CA GLY A 25 -1.41 -35.05 25.19
C GLY A 25 -0.43 -34.11 25.89
N LEU A 26 -0.10 -32.96 25.27
CA LEU A 26 0.84 -31.99 25.82
C LEU A 26 0.11 -30.94 26.64
N GLU A 27 0.29 -30.95 27.96
CA GLU A 27 -0.35 -30.01 28.88
C GLU A 27 0.67 -29.14 29.64
N PRO A 28 0.32 -27.90 30.01
CA PRO A 28 -0.87 -27.17 29.63
C PRO A 28 -0.86 -26.66 28.17
N SER A 29 -1.97 -26.86 27.45
CA SER A 29 -2.10 -26.46 26.03
C SER A 29 -2.02 -24.93 25.78
N PHE A 30 -2.22 -24.10 26.81
CA PHE A 30 -2.12 -22.64 26.68
C PHE A 30 -0.72 -22.14 26.29
N PHE A 31 0.34 -22.92 26.51
CA PHE A 31 1.68 -22.55 26.05
C PHE A 31 1.79 -22.55 24.51
N ALA A 32 1.09 -23.47 23.85
CA ALA A 32 1.00 -23.48 22.39
C ALA A 32 0.23 -22.25 21.87
N ALA A 33 -0.82 -21.81 22.58
CA ALA A 33 -1.55 -20.57 22.27
C ALA A 33 -0.67 -19.31 22.37
N ILE A 34 0.11 -19.18 23.45
CA ILE A 34 1.04 -18.05 23.64
C ILE A 34 2.03 -18.02 22.47
N SER A 35 2.61 -19.17 22.14
CA SER A 35 3.52 -19.30 20.99
C SER A 35 2.86 -18.89 19.67
N ALA A 36 1.66 -19.40 19.37
CA ALA A 36 0.93 -19.07 18.14
C ALA A 36 0.65 -17.57 18.00
N THR A 37 0.40 -16.88 19.11
CA THR A 37 0.16 -15.43 19.15
C THR A 37 1.40 -14.64 18.74
N PHE A 38 2.60 -15.06 19.17
CA PHE A 38 3.85 -14.43 18.77
C PHE A 38 4.32 -14.85 17.38
N ALA A 39 3.91 -16.04 16.93
CA ALA A 39 4.29 -16.58 15.64
C ALA A 39 3.49 -15.99 14.47
N ILE A 40 2.28 -15.47 14.70
CA ILE A 40 1.44 -14.91 13.63
C ILE A 40 2.08 -13.67 13.02
N GLN A 41 2.22 -13.66 11.69
CA GLN A 41 2.82 -12.56 10.95
C GLN A 41 1.80 -11.90 10.02
N PRO A 42 1.97 -10.61 9.69
CA PRO A 42 1.05 -9.89 8.80
C PRO A 42 1.00 -10.45 7.37
N SER A 43 2.04 -11.15 6.92
CA SER A 43 2.08 -11.76 5.58
C SER A 43 2.60 -13.19 5.63
N ILE A 44 2.11 -14.04 4.71
CA ILE A 44 2.55 -15.43 4.51
C ILE A 44 4.06 -15.46 4.29
N PHE A 45 4.56 -14.53 3.49
CA PHE A 45 5.99 -14.43 3.20
C PHE A 45 6.81 -14.23 4.47
N LYS A 46 6.41 -13.29 5.33
CA LYS A 46 7.13 -13.04 6.59
C LYS A 46 7.11 -14.30 7.47
N THR A 47 6.00 -15.04 7.49
CA THR A 47 5.91 -16.30 8.25
C THR A 47 6.91 -17.36 7.81
N TYR A 48 7.11 -17.55 6.50
CA TYR A 48 8.08 -18.52 5.98
C TYR A 48 9.51 -18.22 6.42
N ARG A 49 9.89 -16.95 6.44
CA ARG A 49 11.23 -16.55 6.91
C ARG A 49 11.32 -16.70 8.42
N THR A 50 10.33 -16.19 9.15
CA THR A 50 10.37 -16.17 10.61
C THR A 50 10.24 -17.55 11.23
N ILE A 51 9.69 -18.56 10.53
CA ILE A 51 9.56 -19.91 11.09
C ILE A 51 10.94 -20.49 11.44
N LEU A 52 11.92 -20.39 10.53
CA LEU A 52 13.27 -20.90 10.76
C LEU A 52 13.96 -20.11 11.88
N GLU A 53 13.79 -18.79 11.89
CA GLU A 53 14.34 -17.92 12.93
C GLU A 53 13.73 -18.21 14.31
N GLN A 54 12.41 -18.48 14.37
CA GLN A 54 11.69 -18.85 15.59
C GLN A 54 12.12 -20.23 16.11
N ILE A 55 12.31 -21.21 15.21
CA ILE A 55 12.84 -22.52 15.58
C ILE A 55 14.24 -22.37 16.18
N GLN A 56 15.14 -21.63 15.53
CA GLN A 56 16.50 -21.39 16.03
C GLN A 56 16.48 -20.69 17.39
N ALA A 57 15.69 -19.62 17.54
CA ALA A 57 15.60 -18.89 18.79
C ALA A 57 15.02 -19.74 19.92
N ASN A 58 14.02 -20.59 19.62
CA ASN A 58 13.46 -21.52 20.60
C ASN A 58 14.49 -22.57 21.04
N VAL A 59 15.28 -23.12 20.11
CA VAL A 59 16.38 -24.05 20.42
C VAL A 59 17.44 -23.37 21.29
N ILE A 60 17.84 -22.14 20.96
CA ILE A 60 18.79 -21.34 21.75
C ILE A 60 18.23 -21.10 23.16
N GLY A 61 16.97 -20.69 23.27
CA GLY A 61 16.30 -20.46 24.54
C GLY A 61 16.26 -21.72 25.42
N ALA A 62 15.87 -22.86 24.85
CA ALA A 62 15.85 -24.14 25.56
C ALA A 62 17.26 -24.57 26.01
N ALA A 63 18.27 -24.46 25.14
CA ALA A 63 19.64 -24.81 25.47
C ALA A 63 20.21 -23.95 26.59
N ILE A 64 20.01 -22.63 26.55
CA ILE A 64 20.45 -21.70 27.58
C ILE A 64 19.73 -21.99 28.91
N ALA A 65 18.40 -22.22 28.87
CA ALA A 65 17.63 -22.56 30.05
C ALA A 65 18.17 -23.83 30.73
N ILE A 66 18.47 -24.87 29.95
CA ILE A 66 19.03 -26.13 30.46
C ILE A 66 20.41 -25.88 31.11
N LEU A 67 21.30 -25.18 30.42
CA LEU A 67 22.64 -24.87 30.95
C LEU A 67 22.58 -24.06 32.26
N PHE A 68 21.71 -23.06 32.33
CA PHE A 68 21.60 -22.19 33.50
C PHE A 68 20.95 -22.88 34.69
N VAL A 69 19.91 -23.69 34.47
CA VAL A 69 19.28 -24.46 35.56
C VAL A 69 20.27 -25.44 36.17
N LEU A 70 21.02 -26.17 35.35
CA LEU A 70 22.00 -27.15 35.82
C LEU A 70 23.21 -26.49 36.52
N GLY A 71 23.65 -25.32 36.06
CA GLY A 71 24.83 -24.64 36.60
C GLY A 71 24.57 -23.72 37.79
N PHE A 72 23.44 -23.01 37.79
CA PHE A 72 23.16 -21.88 38.70
C PHE A 72 21.80 -21.97 39.39
N GLY A 73 20.96 -22.94 39.01
CA GLY A 73 19.61 -23.11 39.55
C GLY A 73 18.56 -22.20 38.90
N HIS A 74 17.42 -22.05 39.57
CA HIS A 74 16.20 -21.43 39.02
C HIS A 74 15.79 -20.14 39.75
N GLN A 75 16.74 -19.44 40.40
CA GLN A 75 16.43 -18.18 41.08
C GLN A 75 16.06 -17.10 40.05
N PRO A 76 15.14 -16.16 40.38
CA PRO A 76 14.70 -15.13 39.44
C PRO A 76 15.84 -14.31 38.80
N VAL A 77 16.90 -14.03 39.56
CA VAL A 77 18.10 -13.33 39.07
C VAL A 77 18.82 -14.14 37.99
N VAL A 78 18.90 -15.46 38.15
CA VAL A 78 19.53 -16.39 37.20
C VAL A 78 18.70 -16.49 35.92
N ILE A 79 17.37 -16.53 36.02
CA ILE A 79 16.45 -16.49 34.87
C ILE A 79 16.65 -15.19 34.08
N GLY A 80 16.73 -14.06 34.78
CA GLY A 80 16.99 -12.75 34.16
C GLY A 80 18.33 -12.74 33.41
N ALA A 81 19.39 -13.29 34.00
CA ALA A 81 20.69 -13.41 33.35
C ALA A 81 20.66 -14.31 32.10
N ALA A 82 19.95 -15.44 32.16
CA ALA A 82 19.75 -16.35 31.03
C ALA A 82 19.03 -15.65 29.87
N VAL A 83 17.98 -14.89 30.17
CA VAL A 83 17.23 -14.09 29.18
C VAL A 83 18.12 -13.04 28.51
N ILE A 84 18.91 -12.28 29.30
CA ILE A 84 19.84 -11.28 28.74
C ILE A 84 20.84 -11.94 27.80
N LEU A 85 21.43 -13.07 28.20
CA LEU A 85 22.37 -13.81 27.37
C LEU A 85 21.72 -14.30 26.07
N ALA A 86 20.51 -14.84 26.14
CA ALA A 86 19.77 -15.30 24.97
C ALA A 86 19.47 -14.15 23.99
N ILE A 87 19.04 -12.99 24.50
CA ILE A 87 18.81 -11.79 23.68
C ILE A 87 20.10 -11.37 22.97
N LEU A 88 21.24 -11.33 23.68
CA LEU A 88 22.53 -10.98 23.09
C LEU A 88 22.94 -11.94 21.96
N ILE A 89 22.76 -13.24 22.16
CA ILE A 89 23.06 -14.27 21.15
C ILE A 89 22.13 -14.13 19.94
N ILE A 90 20.83 -13.97 20.17
CA ILE A 90 19.83 -13.85 19.09
C ILE A 90 20.06 -12.58 18.26
N LEU A 91 20.39 -11.46 18.91
CA LEU A 91 20.75 -10.22 18.23
C LEU A 91 22.03 -10.37 17.40
N LYS A 92 23.05 -11.07 17.92
CA LYS A 92 24.27 -11.37 17.18
C LYS A 92 24.01 -12.22 15.92
N LEU A 93 22.97 -13.06 15.95
CA LEU A 93 22.53 -13.87 14.82
C LEU A 93 21.58 -13.11 13.85
N ASN A 94 21.26 -11.84 14.12
CA ASN A 94 20.36 -11.01 13.32
C ASN A 94 18.95 -11.62 13.09
N LEU A 95 18.42 -12.36 14.07
CA LEU A 95 17.06 -12.91 13.98
C LEU A 95 15.99 -11.82 14.24
N GLU A 96 14.79 -11.97 13.68
CA GLU A 96 13.70 -11.00 13.86
C GLU A 96 13.24 -10.88 15.33
N SER A 97 12.70 -9.72 15.69
CA SER A 97 12.26 -9.44 17.07
C SER A 97 11.20 -10.42 17.60
N SER A 98 10.37 -11.01 16.73
CA SER A 98 9.40 -12.05 17.14
C SER A 98 10.08 -13.33 17.64
N ALA A 99 11.28 -13.64 17.14
CA ALA A 99 12.05 -14.81 17.57
C ALA A 99 12.64 -14.58 18.98
N ILE A 100 13.02 -13.33 19.29
CA ILE A 100 13.45 -12.93 20.65
C ILE A 100 12.32 -13.18 21.65
N SER A 101 11.11 -12.65 21.39
CA SER A 101 9.97 -12.82 22.30
C SER A 101 9.69 -14.29 22.61
N LEU A 102 9.76 -15.15 21.59
CA LEU A 102 9.55 -16.59 21.73
C LEU A 102 10.62 -17.22 22.64
N ALA A 103 11.90 -16.94 22.39
CA ALA A 103 13.00 -17.49 23.20
C ALA A 103 12.92 -17.05 24.67
N VAL A 104 12.55 -15.81 24.93
CA VAL A 104 12.34 -15.29 26.29
C VAL A 104 11.23 -16.08 26.99
N VAL A 105 10.11 -16.29 26.31
CA VAL A 105 9.00 -17.10 26.82
C VAL A 105 9.46 -18.53 27.12
N THR A 106 10.22 -19.16 26.22
CA THR A 106 10.79 -20.50 26.42
C THR A 106 11.64 -20.59 27.69
N ILE A 107 12.55 -19.65 27.90
CA ILE A 107 13.45 -19.61 29.07
C ILE A 107 12.65 -19.48 30.36
N ILE A 108 11.70 -18.54 30.41
CA ILE A 108 10.87 -18.30 31.59
C ILE A 108 10.06 -19.56 31.93
N ILE A 109 9.50 -20.24 30.93
CA ILE A 109 8.68 -21.44 31.15
C ILE A 109 9.52 -22.61 31.63
N ILE A 110 10.67 -22.87 31.00
CA ILE A 110 11.53 -24.01 31.34
C ILE A 110 12.17 -23.81 32.73
N MET A 111 12.68 -22.62 33.01
CA MET A 111 13.36 -22.34 34.29
C MET A 111 12.40 -22.03 35.44
N GLY A 112 11.19 -21.56 35.14
CA GLY A 112 10.23 -21.11 36.16
C GLY A 112 9.53 -22.24 36.93
N ASN A 113 9.59 -23.48 36.45
CA ASN A 113 8.95 -24.62 37.12
C ASN A 113 9.84 -25.88 37.07
N PRO A 114 10.87 -25.95 37.93
CA PRO A 114 11.80 -27.09 37.98
C PRO A 114 11.05 -28.35 38.43
N GLN A 115 10.91 -29.32 37.52
CA GLN A 115 10.35 -30.65 37.77
C GLN A 115 11.48 -31.68 37.95
N GLU A 116 11.20 -32.82 38.59
CA GLU A 116 12.18 -33.89 38.80
C GLU A 116 12.73 -34.48 37.48
N ASP A 117 11.89 -34.59 36.45
CA ASP A 117 12.31 -34.96 35.09
C ASP A 117 12.45 -33.73 34.19
N PHE A 118 13.49 -32.95 34.47
CA PHE A 118 13.75 -31.68 33.79
C PHE A 118 13.96 -31.82 32.27
N TRP A 119 14.55 -32.93 31.81
CA TRP A 119 14.79 -33.19 30.38
C TRP A 119 13.48 -33.43 29.64
N LEU A 120 12.62 -34.30 30.18
CA LEU A 120 11.31 -34.55 29.59
C LEU A 120 10.46 -33.27 29.58
N PHE A 121 10.46 -32.55 30.70
CA PHE A 121 9.75 -31.27 30.81
C PHE A 121 10.21 -30.25 29.76
N ALA A 122 11.53 -30.07 29.60
CA ALA A 122 12.06 -29.13 28.61
C ALA A 122 11.66 -29.52 27.18
N LEU A 123 11.64 -30.83 26.86
CA LEU A 123 11.25 -31.34 25.55
C LEU A 123 9.75 -31.17 25.27
N GLU A 124 8.89 -31.42 26.27
CA GLU A 124 7.46 -31.14 26.19
C GLU A 124 7.18 -29.65 25.98
N ARG A 125 7.86 -28.77 26.72
CA ARG A 125 7.73 -27.31 26.56
C ARG A 125 8.21 -26.84 25.20
N PHE A 126 9.34 -27.35 24.73
CA PHE A 126 9.82 -27.07 23.38
C PHE A 126 8.77 -27.49 22.33
N SER A 127 8.19 -28.68 22.47
CA SER A 127 7.19 -29.23 21.55
C SER A 127 5.91 -28.39 21.52
N LEU A 128 5.43 -27.93 22.68
CA LEU A 128 4.27 -27.01 22.77
C LEU A 128 4.51 -25.70 22.02
N ILE A 129 5.69 -25.11 22.18
CA ILE A 129 6.03 -23.86 21.50
C ILE A 129 6.12 -24.09 19.98
N MET A 130 6.75 -25.19 19.55
CA MET A 130 6.82 -25.56 18.14
C MET A 130 5.43 -25.78 17.52
N LEU A 131 4.52 -26.47 18.23
CA LEU A 131 3.13 -26.64 17.78
C LEU A 131 2.42 -25.30 17.58
N GLY A 132 2.62 -24.34 18.48
CA GLY A 132 2.09 -22.98 18.30
C GLY A 132 2.62 -22.28 17.06
N VAL A 133 3.93 -22.38 16.80
CA VAL A 133 4.59 -21.83 15.60
C VAL A 133 4.00 -22.45 14.33
N PHE A 134 3.88 -23.78 14.29
CA PHE A 134 3.33 -24.49 13.12
C PHE A 134 1.83 -24.21 12.92
N ALA A 135 1.04 -24.11 13.99
CA ALA A 135 -0.38 -23.76 13.90
C ALA A 135 -0.59 -22.36 13.32
N ALA A 136 0.16 -21.37 13.82
CA ALA A 136 0.13 -20.01 13.26
C ALA A 136 0.56 -19.96 11.79
N PHE A 137 1.56 -20.77 11.43
CA PHE A 137 2.00 -20.90 10.05
C PHE A 137 0.93 -21.51 9.15
N ALA A 138 0.30 -22.61 9.56
CA ALA A 138 -0.78 -23.27 8.82
C ALA A 138 -1.96 -22.33 8.60
N VAL A 139 -2.41 -21.63 9.65
CA VAL A 139 -3.49 -20.64 9.54
C VAL A 139 -3.10 -19.49 8.61
N ASN A 140 -1.87 -18.97 8.70
CA ASN A 140 -1.49 -17.87 7.83
C ASN A 140 -1.44 -18.29 6.36
N LEU A 141 -1.05 -19.54 6.07
CA LEU A 141 -1.03 -20.10 4.72
C LEU A 141 -2.43 -20.28 4.14
N ILE A 142 -3.39 -20.74 4.96
CA ILE A 142 -4.79 -20.95 4.53
C ILE A 142 -5.48 -19.62 4.21
N PHE A 143 -5.17 -18.55 4.93
CA PHE A 143 -5.79 -17.24 4.69
C PHE A 143 -4.94 -16.38 3.76
N LEU A 144 -5.45 -16.10 2.55
CA LEU A 144 -4.80 -15.29 1.51
C LEU A 144 -4.30 -13.90 2.00
N PRO A 145 -3.24 -13.37 1.36
CA PRO A 145 -2.70 -12.04 1.69
C PRO A 145 -3.70 -10.93 1.28
N PRO A 146 -3.69 -9.78 1.99
CA PRO A 146 -4.49 -8.61 1.62
C PRO A 146 -4.11 -8.11 0.23
N LYS A 147 -5.10 -7.90 -0.65
CA LYS A 147 -4.91 -7.44 -2.03
C LYS A 147 -4.65 -5.94 -2.08
N HIS A 148 -3.43 -5.53 -1.73
CA HIS A 148 -3.02 -4.12 -1.72
C HIS A 148 -3.05 -3.48 -3.11
N GLU A 149 -2.74 -4.24 -4.16
CA GLU A 149 -2.79 -3.78 -5.56
C GLU A 149 -4.20 -3.33 -5.97
N THR A 150 -5.19 -4.21 -5.81
CA THR A 150 -6.60 -3.96 -6.10
C THR A 150 -7.11 -2.72 -5.34
N ASN A 151 -6.83 -2.66 -4.04
CA ASN A 151 -7.27 -1.54 -3.20
C ASN A 151 -6.61 -0.22 -3.61
N LEU A 152 -5.32 -0.24 -3.95
CA LEU A 152 -4.59 0.93 -4.40
C LEU A 152 -5.17 1.47 -5.71
N TYR A 153 -5.37 0.61 -6.71
CA TYR A 153 -5.96 1.02 -7.98
C TYR A 153 -7.35 1.64 -7.80
N TYR A 154 -8.25 0.97 -7.09
CA TYR A 154 -9.61 1.51 -6.90
C TYR A 154 -9.60 2.83 -6.15
N LYS A 155 -8.71 3.00 -5.15
CA LYS A 155 -8.60 4.27 -4.44
C LYS A 155 -8.08 5.40 -5.32
N ILE A 156 -7.14 5.12 -6.23
CA ILE A 156 -6.67 6.07 -7.25
C ILE A 156 -7.82 6.43 -8.19
N SER A 157 -8.49 5.42 -8.74
CA SER A 157 -9.58 5.58 -9.71
C SER A 157 -10.73 6.39 -9.14
N ASP A 158 -11.22 6.06 -7.94
CA ASP A 158 -12.34 6.76 -7.30
C ASP A 158 -12.00 8.22 -7.03
N LEU A 159 -10.80 8.50 -6.49
CA LEU A 159 -10.39 9.89 -6.24
C LEU A 159 -10.17 10.68 -7.53
N THR A 160 -9.75 10.01 -8.60
CA THR A 160 -9.63 10.63 -9.92
C THR A 160 -10.99 11.00 -10.47
N GLU A 161 -11.95 10.08 -10.40
CA GLU A 161 -13.33 10.34 -10.83
C GLU A 161 -13.96 11.49 -10.04
N ASP A 162 -13.76 11.53 -8.71
CA ASP A 162 -14.26 12.61 -7.86
C ASP A 162 -13.67 13.97 -8.25
N VAL A 163 -12.35 14.04 -8.50
CA VAL A 163 -11.68 15.28 -8.93
C VAL A 163 -12.15 15.70 -10.33
N ILE A 164 -12.26 14.76 -11.28
CA ILE A 164 -12.75 15.02 -12.64
C ILE A 164 -14.19 15.53 -12.62
N ARG A 165 -15.05 14.93 -11.81
CA ARG A 165 -16.43 15.38 -11.61
C ARG A 165 -16.47 16.84 -11.17
N TRP A 166 -15.62 17.22 -10.21
CA TRP A 166 -15.50 18.60 -9.77
C TRP A 166 -14.96 19.55 -10.85
N ILE A 167 -13.96 19.12 -11.64
CA ILE A 167 -13.45 19.92 -12.77
C ILE A 167 -14.57 20.19 -13.79
N ARG A 168 -15.33 19.15 -14.17
CA ARG A 168 -16.47 19.29 -15.11
C ARG A 168 -17.59 20.20 -14.57
N LEU A 169 -17.85 20.18 -13.26
CA LEU A 169 -18.83 21.08 -12.63
C LEU A 169 -18.36 22.54 -12.60
N LEU A 170 -17.05 22.78 -12.41
CA LEU A 170 -16.48 24.13 -12.45
C LEU A 170 -16.53 24.72 -13.86
N THR A 171 -16.13 23.96 -14.88
CA THR A 171 -16.14 24.44 -16.28
C THR A 171 -17.55 24.71 -16.83
N ARG A 172 -18.59 24.20 -16.15
CA ARG A 172 -20.00 24.45 -16.49
C ARG A 172 -20.64 25.58 -15.70
N HIS A 173 -19.93 26.21 -14.77
CA HIS A 173 -20.48 27.21 -13.83
C HIS A 173 -21.67 26.69 -13.00
N GLU A 174 -21.77 25.37 -12.82
CA GLU A 174 -22.85 24.69 -12.07
C GLU A 174 -22.47 24.43 -10.60
N THR A 175 -21.37 25.02 -10.13
CA THR A 175 -20.76 24.68 -8.84
C THR A 175 -21.35 25.48 -7.69
N ASN A 176 -21.74 24.79 -6.61
CA ASN A 176 -21.90 25.43 -5.30
C ASN A 176 -20.52 25.62 -4.66
N GLN A 177 -20.02 26.85 -4.71
CA GLN A 177 -18.67 27.22 -4.27
C GLN A 177 -18.38 26.84 -2.80
N GLN A 178 -19.40 26.88 -1.93
CA GLN A 178 -19.24 26.48 -0.53
C GLN A 178 -19.02 24.97 -0.40
N SER A 179 -19.66 24.17 -1.25
CA SER A 179 -19.48 22.71 -1.28
C SER A 179 -18.08 22.35 -1.77
N LEU A 180 -17.58 22.97 -2.84
CA LEU A 180 -16.23 22.71 -3.33
C LEU A 180 -15.16 23.04 -2.28
N LYS A 181 -15.28 24.18 -1.60
CA LYS A 181 -14.35 24.58 -0.52
C LYS A 181 -14.33 23.60 0.65
N ASN A 182 -15.47 22.97 0.95
CA ASN A 182 -15.56 21.95 2.00
C ASN A 182 -14.97 20.60 1.55
N ASP A 183 -15.06 20.26 0.26
CA ASP A 183 -14.61 18.98 -0.28
C ASP A 183 -13.11 18.93 -0.62
N ILE A 184 -12.49 20.06 -0.99
CA ILE A 184 -11.03 20.13 -1.24
C ILE A 184 -10.22 19.58 -0.06
N PRO A 185 -10.46 19.96 1.22
CA PRO A 185 -9.81 19.35 2.38
C PRO A 185 -10.00 17.83 2.48
N VAL A 186 -11.20 17.32 2.19
CA VAL A 186 -11.53 15.88 2.25
C VAL A 186 -10.78 15.10 1.17
N ILE A 187 -10.68 15.67 -0.04
CA ILE A 187 -9.89 15.11 -1.13
C ILE A 187 -8.39 15.08 -0.75
N ASN A 188 -7.87 16.15 -0.14
CA ASN A 188 -6.48 16.20 0.33
C ASN A 188 -6.19 15.14 1.41
N GLU A 189 -7.09 14.96 2.38
CA GLU A 189 -6.94 13.91 3.40
C GLU A 189 -6.93 12.50 2.76
N SER A 190 -7.79 12.31 1.75
CA SER A 190 -7.85 11.06 0.99
C SER A 190 -6.58 10.81 0.18
N LEU A 191 -5.95 11.86 -0.37
CA LEU A 191 -4.64 11.76 -1.01
C LEU A 191 -3.52 11.35 -0.05
N VAL A 192 -3.52 11.87 1.18
CA VAL A 192 -2.55 11.45 2.21
C VAL A 192 -2.73 9.97 2.55
N LYS A 193 -3.98 9.50 2.68
CA LYS A 193 -4.28 8.08 2.88
C LYS A 193 -3.82 7.22 1.68
N LEU A 194 -3.99 7.73 0.46
CA LEU A 194 -3.54 7.07 -0.76
C LEU A 194 -2.01 6.95 -0.82
N ASP A 195 -1.27 8.02 -0.50
CA ASP A 195 0.19 8.00 -0.45
C ASP A 195 0.69 6.95 0.57
N ASN A 196 0.04 6.84 1.74
CA ASN A 196 0.35 5.80 2.73
C ASN A 196 0.06 4.38 2.19
N LEU A 197 -1.05 4.19 1.48
CA LEU A 197 -1.37 2.90 0.86
C LEU A 197 -0.35 2.53 -0.22
N TYR A 198 0.12 3.50 -1.01
CA TYR A 198 1.20 3.32 -1.98
C TYR A 198 2.50 2.90 -1.29
N LEU A 199 2.86 3.51 -0.16
CA LEU A 199 4.05 3.11 0.62
C LEU A 199 3.96 1.67 1.09
N LEU A 200 2.80 1.25 1.62
CA LEU A 200 2.56 -0.14 2.04
C LEU A 200 2.73 -1.12 0.87
N TYR A 201 2.16 -0.80 -0.30
CA TYR A 201 2.32 -1.62 -1.50
C TYR A 201 3.78 -1.66 -1.98
N ARG A 202 4.50 -0.53 -1.94
CA ARG A 202 5.91 -0.44 -2.31
C ARG A 202 6.83 -1.25 -1.40
N GLU A 203 6.56 -1.24 -0.10
CA GLU A 203 7.37 -1.93 0.91
C GLU A 203 7.11 -3.44 0.97
N GLU A 204 5.99 -3.91 0.44
CA GLU A 204 5.70 -5.33 0.34
C GLU A 204 6.72 -6.01 -0.61
N ARG A 205 7.61 -6.83 -0.03
CA ARG A 205 8.70 -7.48 -0.76
C ARG A 205 8.21 -8.73 -1.51
N ASN A 206 8.39 -8.74 -2.83
CA ASN A 206 8.25 -9.91 -3.68
C ASN A 206 9.62 -10.59 -3.85
N TYR A 207 9.72 -11.88 -3.54
CA TYR A 207 11.01 -12.59 -3.52
C TYR A 207 11.33 -13.40 -4.79
N PHE A 208 10.38 -13.59 -5.72
CA PHE A 208 10.71 -14.12 -7.04
C PHE A 208 11.18 -12.98 -7.96
N LEU A 209 12.30 -13.14 -8.67
CA LEU A 209 12.82 -12.08 -9.57
C LEU A 209 11.78 -11.63 -10.61
N LYS A 210 11.00 -12.58 -11.15
CA LYS A 210 9.92 -12.30 -12.11
C LYS A 210 8.80 -11.46 -11.50
N SER A 211 8.35 -11.78 -10.28
CA SER A 211 7.32 -10.97 -9.59
C SER A 211 7.87 -9.65 -9.04
N LYS A 212 9.19 -9.50 -8.90
CA LYS A 212 9.86 -8.25 -8.54
C LYS A 212 9.90 -7.25 -9.70
N LEU A 213 10.22 -7.70 -10.92
CA LEU A 213 10.23 -6.82 -12.10
C LEU A 213 8.82 -6.36 -12.48
N SER A 214 7.86 -7.29 -12.52
CA SER A 214 6.45 -6.99 -12.78
C SER A 214 5.91 -5.98 -11.75
N LYS A 215 6.15 -6.21 -10.45
CA LYS A 215 5.79 -5.26 -9.39
C LYS A 215 6.50 -3.91 -9.52
N GLY A 216 7.77 -3.90 -9.93
CA GLY A 216 8.53 -2.68 -10.18
C GLY A 216 7.86 -1.80 -11.24
N ARG A 217 7.41 -2.40 -12.35
CA ARG A 217 6.67 -1.69 -13.40
C ARG A 217 5.32 -1.17 -12.91
N LYS A 218 4.55 -1.99 -12.20
CA LYS A 218 3.28 -1.56 -11.57
C LYS A 218 3.48 -0.38 -10.62
N LEU A 219 4.56 -0.40 -9.82
CA LEU A 219 4.89 0.71 -8.91
C LEU A 219 5.19 2.01 -9.64
N VAL A 220 5.81 1.94 -10.83
CA VAL A 220 6.07 3.11 -11.67
C VAL A 220 4.74 3.65 -12.23
N VAL A 221 3.89 2.78 -12.76
CA VAL A 221 2.56 3.17 -13.28
C VAL A 221 1.70 3.79 -12.17
N PHE A 222 1.56 3.13 -11.02
CA PHE A 222 0.77 3.66 -9.90
C PHE A 222 1.33 4.99 -9.37
N LYS A 223 2.67 5.14 -9.31
CA LYS A 223 3.28 6.41 -8.94
C LYS A 223 2.84 7.50 -9.91
N GLN A 224 2.88 7.22 -11.21
CA GLN A 224 2.48 8.19 -12.22
C GLN A 224 0.98 8.52 -12.17
N MET A 225 0.11 7.53 -11.93
CA MET A 225 -1.34 7.79 -11.72
C MET A 225 -1.59 8.72 -10.53
N ILE A 226 -0.82 8.58 -9.45
CA ILE A 226 -0.91 9.49 -8.30
C ILE A 226 -0.43 10.90 -8.68
N VAL A 227 0.60 11.01 -9.53
CA VAL A 227 1.10 12.30 -10.05
C VAL A 227 0.04 12.98 -10.91
N THR A 228 -0.59 12.27 -11.86
CA THR A 228 -1.64 12.83 -12.72
C THR A 228 -2.87 13.25 -11.92
N LEU A 229 -3.30 12.45 -10.94
CA LEU A 229 -4.34 12.82 -9.97
C LEU A 229 -4.01 14.12 -9.22
N LYS A 230 -2.76 14.26 -8.74
CA LYS A 230 -2.31 15.49 -8.06
C LYS A 230 -2.30 16.70 -9.00
N LYS A 231 -2.00 16.53 -10.28
CA LYS A 231 -2.08 17.59 -11.30
C LYS A 231 -3.52 18.00 -11.58
N ALA A 232 -4.43 17.04 -11.75
CA ALA A 232 -5.86 17.32 -11.87
C ALA A 232 -6.39 18.11 -10.65
N LEU A 233 -6.01 17.71 -9.43
CA LEU A 233 -6.38 18.46 -8.23
C LEU A 233 -5.75 19.86 -8.17
N THR A 234 -4.56 20.05 -8.74
CA THR A 234 -3.91 21.37 -8.82
C THR A 234 -4.69 22.29 -9.75
N ILE A 235 -5.19 21.79 -10.89
CA ILE A 235 -6.12 22.53 -11.74
C ILE A 235 -7.36 22.92 -10.95
N LEU A 236 -8.00 21.97 -10.27
CA LEU A 236 -9.21 22.24 -9.49
C LEU A 236 -9.00 23.38 -8.46
N LYS A 237 -7.90 23.34 -7.71
CA LYS A 237 -7.54 24.39 -6.73
C LYS A 237 -7.20 25.72 -7.39
N THR A 238 -6.64 25.70 -8.59
CA THR A 238 -6.31 26.90 -9.35
C THR A 238 -7.59 27.58 -9.84
N PHE A 239 -8.54 26.81 -10.36
CA PHE A 239 -9.84 27.32 -10.78
C PHE A 239 -10.66 27.88 -9.60
N ASP A 240 -10.65 27.22 -8.44
CA ASP A 240 -11.28 27.77 -7.22
C ASP A 240 -10.62 29.08 -6.75
N ARG A 241 -9.30 29.21 -6.91
CA ARG A 241 -8.56 30.42 -6.52
C ARG A 241 -8.79 31.59 -7.48
N TYR A 242 -8.75 31.34 -8.79
CA TYR A 242 -8.80 32.35 -9.84
C TYR A 242 -10.19 32.46 -10.48
N GLU A 243 -11.25 32.05 -9.78
CA GLU A 243 -12.62 32.03 -10.31
C GLU A 243 -13.05 33.38 -10.89
N ASN A 244 -12.75 34.48 -10.17
CA ASN A 244 -13.09 35.82 -10.63
C ASN A 244 -12.35 36.16 -11.93
N ASP A 245 -11.05 35.88 -12.02
CA ASP A 245 -10.27 36.16 -13.24
C ASP A 245 -10.76 35.32 -14.43
N ILE A 246 -11.17 34.07 -14.18
CA ILE A 246 -11.74 33.18 -15.20
C ILE A 246 -13.04 33.75 -15.77
N GLN A 247 -13.90 34.35 -14.94
CA GLN A 247 -15.16 34.94 -15.42
C GLN A 247 -14.95 36.16 -16.33
N HIS A 248 -13.84 36.90 -16.13
CA HIS A 248 -13.51 38.10 -16.92
C HIS A 248 -12.63 37.80 -18.14
N MET A 249 -12.16 36.56 -18.27
CA MET A 249 -11.36 36.11 -19.41
C MET A 249 -12.13 36.23 -20.75
N PRO A 250 -11.46 36.49 -21.89
CA PRO A 250 -12.10 36.47 -23.20
C PRO A 250 -12.87 35.16 -23.46
N GLU A 251 -14.11 35.25 -23.96
CA GLU A 251 -15.00 34.08 -24.18
C GLU A 251 -14.34 32.98 -25.02
N ARG A 252 -13.52 33.36 -26.01
CA ARG A 252 -12.78 32.42 -26.86
C ARG A 252 -11.83 31.56 -26.04
N LEU A 253 -11.08 32.17 -25.12
CA LEU A 253 -10.13 31.47 -24.26
C LEU A 253 -10.86 30.61 -23.21
N GLN A 254 -11.94 31.10 -22.62
CA GLN A 254 -12.78 30.30 -21.71
C GLN A 254 -13.30 29.02 -22.39
N LYS A 255 -13.82 29.16 -23.63
CA LYS A 255 -14.34 28.03 -24.40
C LYS A 255 -13.25 27.01 -24.71
N LEU A 256 -12.07 27.48 -25.12
CA LEU A 256 -10.96 26.59 -25.46
C LEU A 256 -10.40 25.87 -24.23
N ILE A 257 -10.26 26.57 -23.10
CA ILE A 257 -9.89 25.96 -21.82
C ILE A 257 -10.88 24.87 -21.42
N LYS A 258 -12.19 25.14 -21.54
CA LYS A 258 -13.23 24.16 -21.22
C LYS A 258 -13.10 22.92 -22.12
N GLN A 259 -12.99 23.11 -23.42
CA GLN A 259 -12.82 22.00 -24.37
C GLN A 259 -11.57 21.19 -24.04
N GLN A 260 -10.44 21.85 -23.77
CA GLN A 260 -9.20 21.18 -23.42
C GLN A 260 -9.31 20.38 -22.13
N LEU A 261 -9.96 20.93 -21.09
CA LEU A 261 -10.19 20.20 -19.86
C LEU A 261 -11.11 19.00 -20.05
N ASP A 262 -12.16 19.12 -20.87
CA ASP A 262 -13.03 17.99 -21.19
C ASP A 262 -12.21 16.86 -21.84
N TYR A 263 -11.43 17.16 -22.89
CA TYR A 263 -10.52 16.20 -23.54
C TYR A 263 -9.52 15.55 -22.56
N LEU A 264 -8.85 16.35 -21.73
CA LEU A 264 -7.87 15.86 -20.76
C LEU A 264 -8.51 14.96 -19.69
N THR A 265 -9.71 15.30 -19.22
CA THR A 265 -10.41 14.48 -18.22
C THR A 265 -10.88 13.15 -18.81
N ASP A 266 -11.43 13.17 -20.02
CA ASP A 266 -11.86 11.95 -20.72
C ASP A 266 -10.63 11.05 -21.01
N TYR A 267 -9.52 11.65 -21.44
CA TYR A 267 -8.27 10.93 -21.68
C TYR A 267 -7.73 10.28 -20.40
N HIS A 268 -7.76 10.99 -19.26
CA HIS A 268 -7.33 10.44 -17.98
C HIS A 268 -8.19 9.24 -17.53
N GLU A 269 -9.52 9.35 -17.56
CA GLU A 269 -10.41 8.23 -17.21
C GLU A 269 -10.12 7.01 -18.09
N ARG A 270 -9.87 7.25 -19.36
CA ARG A 270 -9.59 6.21 -20.33
C ARG A 270 -8.25 5.52 -20.10
N ILE A 271 -7.18 6.24 -19.78
CA ILE A 271 -5.89 5.63 -19.46
C ILE A 271 -6.03 4.68 -18.26
N LEU A 272 -6.80 5.07 -17.24
CA LEU A 272 -7.09 4.20 -16.08
C LEU A 272 -7.87 2.94 -16.51
N LEU A 273 -8.90 3.09 -17.34
CA LEU A 273 -9.68 1.97 -17.87
C LEU A 273 -8.85 1.04 -18.79
N ARG A 274 -7.93 1.60 -19.57
CA ARG A 274 -6.95 0.86 -20.38
C ARG A 274 -6.03 0.03 -19.47
N TYR A 275 -5.59 0.57 -18.34
CA TYR A 275 -4.77 -0.16 -17.37
C TYR A 275 -5.48 -1.39 -16.78
N VAL A 276 -6.80 -1.35 -16.59
CA VAL A 276 -7.57 -2.56 -16.17
C VAL A 276 -8.08 -3.41 -17.32
N GLY A 277 -7.72 -3.09 -18.56
CA GLY A 277 -8.14 -3.84 -19.74
C GLY A 277 -9.63 -3.70 -20.10
N LYS A 278 -10.30 -2.66 -19.59
CA LYS A 278 -11.74 -2.41 -19.86
C LYS A 278 -11.99 -1.67 -21.17
N VAL A 279 -10.97 -1.08 -21.78
CA VAL A 279 -11.08 -0.27 -23.01
C VAL A 279 -10.00 -0.70 -24.02
N HIS A 280 -10.35 -0.65 -25.31
CA HIS A 280 -9.44 -0.94 -26.43
C HIS A 280 -8.46 0.20 -26.69
N THR A 281 -7.25 -0.17 -27.11
CA THR A 281 -6.08 0.71 -27.33
C THR A 281 -6.37 1.83 -28.35
N HIS A 282 -6.98 1.49 -29.49
CA HIS A 282 -7.04 2.35 -30.67
C HIS A 282 -7.65 3.74 -30.44
N LEU A 283 -8.82 3.84 -29.80
CA LEU A 283 -9.38 5.18 -29.60
C LEU A 283 -8.69 5.98 -28.46
N THR A 284 -7.75 5.39 -27.73
CA THR A 284 -6.92 6.13 -26.76
C THR A 284 -5.85 6.93 -27.49
N ASP A 285 -5.35 6.39 -28.62
CA ASP A 285 -4.37 7.04 -29.47
C ASP A 285 -5.01 8.23 -30.24
N GLU A 286 -6.24 8.07 -30.73
CA GLU A 286 -7.02 9.17 -31.35
C GLU A 286 -7.23 10.34 -30.36
N MET A 287 -7.53 10.03 -29.10
CA MET A 287 -7.67 11.07 -28.06
C MET A 287 -6.35 11.75 -27.72
N ALA A 288 -5.22 11.04 -27.81
CA ALA A 288 -3.91 11.63 -27.58
C ALA A 288 -3.59 12.71 -28.64
N GLU A 289 -3.96 12.47 -29.90
CA GLU A 289 -3.86 13.47 -30.98
C GLU A 289 -4.75 14.68 -30.71
N GLU A 290 -6.03 14.47 -30.37
CA GLU A 290 -6.97 15.57 -30.04
C GLU A 290 -6.46 16.42 -28.86
N VAL A 291 -5.86 15.78 -27.86
CA VAL A 291 -5.30 16.44 -26.67
C VAL A 291 -4.07 17.28 -27.01
N ASP A 292 -3.19 16.83 -27.91
CA ASP A 292 -2.01 17.60 -28.33
C ASP A 292 -2.40 18.78 -29.24
N GLU A 293 -3.32 18.58 -30.18
CA GLU A 293 -3.86 19.66 -31.00
C GLU A 293 -4.50 20.77 -30.15
N GLY A 294 -5.26 20.37 -29.12
CA GLY A 294 -5.87 21.32 -28.20
C GLY A 294 -4.85 22.05 -27.31
N LYS A 295 -3.73 21.42 -26.94
CA LYS A 295 -2.61 22.06 -26.24
C LYS A 295 -1.95 23.14 -27.10
N GLN A 296 -1.68 22.84 -28.37
CA GLN A 296 -1.10 23.79 -29.32
C GLN A 296 -2.06 24.97 -29.52
N SER A 297 -3.33 24.68 -29.81
CA SER A 297 -4.39 25.68 -29.98
C SER A 297 -4.53 26.60 -28.78
N LEU A 298 -4.47 26.06 -27.55
CA LEU A 298 -4.57 26.85 -26.33
C LEU A 298 -3.37 27.80 -26.16
N THR A 299 -2.17 27.32 -26.46
CA THR A 299 -0.94 28.11 -26.34
C THR A 299 -0.93 29.23 -27.38
N ASP A 300 -1.29 28.91 -28.63
CA ASP A 300 -1.32 29.88 -29.72
C ASP A 300 -2.33 31.00 -29.43
N LEU A 301 -3.56 30.64 -29.01
CA LEU A 301 -4.58 31.64 -28.65
C LEU A 301 -4.13 32.50 -27.46
N PHE A 302 -3.49 31.90 -26.46
CA PHE A 302 -3.03 32.64 -25.28
C PHE A 302 -1.94 33.69 -25.63
N MET A 303 -1.04 33.36 -26.55
CA MET A 303 -0.02 34.30 -27.04
C MET A 303 -0.64 35.36 -27.96
N ASP A 304 -1.56 34.95 -28.84
CA ASP A 304 -2.27 35.84 -29.77
C ASP A 304 -3.04 36.96 -29.05
N LEU A 305 -3.74 36.62 -27.96
CA LEU A 305 -4.47 37.60 -27.15
C LEU A 305 -3.56 38.65 -26.51
N TYR A 306 -2.35 38.27 -26.12
CA TYR A 306 -1.37 39.19 -25.57
C TYR A 306 -0.75 40.09 -26.66
N ASP A 307 -0.37 39.50 -27.78
CA ASP A 307 0.27 40.22 -28.90
C ASP A 307 -0.67 41.26 -29.51
N HIS A 308 -1.97 40.99 -29.55
CA HIS A 308 -3.00 41.90 -30.04
C HIS A 308 -3.57 42.86 -28.97
N GLN A 309 -3.02 42.85 -27.75
CA GLN A 309 -3.45 43.70 -26.63
C GLN A 309 -4.94 43.53 -26.27
N GLU A 310 -5.51 42.34 -26.48
CA GLU A 310 -6.88 42.01 -26.05
C GLU A 310 -6.96 41.77 -24.54
N ILE A 311 -5.84 41.38 -23.93
CA ILE A 311 -5.64 41.26 -22.48
C ILE A 311 -4.44 42.10 -22.07
N ASP A 312 -4.52 42.74 -20.90
CA ASP A 312 -3.39 43.49 -20.38
C ASP A 312 -2.33 42.59 -19.73
N ARG A 313 -1.20 43.19 -19.32
CA ARG A 313 -0.10 42.43 -18.71
C ARG A 313 -0.49 41.79 -17.38
N ASP A 314 -1.31 42.46 -16.58
CA ASP A 314 -1.67 41.98 -15.25
C ASP A 314 -2.67 40.82 -15.37
N GLU A 315 -3.67 40.95 -16.26
CA GLU A 315 -4.59 39.86 -16.64
C GLU A 315 -3.84 38.65 -17.21
N TRP A 316 -2.89 38.88 -18.12
CA TRP A 316 -2.05 37.82 -18.69
C TRP A 316 -1.28 37.06 -17.60
N LEU A 317 -0.71 37.78 -16.63
CA LEU A 317 0.01 37.17 -15.50
C LEU A 317 -0.90 36.35 -14.57
N HIS A 318 -2.18 36.69 -14.46
CA HIS A 318 -3.17 35.93 -13.69
C HIS A 318 -3.66 34.68 -14.43
N ILE A 319 -3.75 34.73 -15.76
CA ILE A 319 -4.20 33.61 -16.60
C ILE A 319 -3.08 32.59 -16.83
N LEU A 320 -1.83 33.04 -16.92
CA LEU A 320 -0.66 32.20 -17.19
C LEU A 320 -0.57 30.94 -16.28
N PRO A 321 -0.76 31.01 -14.95
CA PRO A 321 -0.78 29.82 -14.09
C PRO A 321 -1.84 28.78 -14.49
N ILE A 322 -3.02 29.22 -14.95
CA ILE A 322 -4.10 28.33 -15.37
C ILE A 322 -3.65 27.54 -16.60
N VAL A 323 -3.20 28.25 -17.63
CA VAL A 323 -2.71 27.64 -18.88
C VAL A 323 -1.53 26.71 -18.60
N SER A 324 -0.57 27.14 -17.77
CA SER A 324 0.59 26.35 -17.38
C SER A 324 0.20 25.05 -16.67
N HIS A 325 -0.75 25.09 -15.73
CA HIS A 325 -1.21 23.88 -15.05
C HIS A 325 -1.98 22.93 -15.96
N ILE A 326 -2.72 23.43 -16.96
CA ILE A 326 -3.37 22.61 -17.99
C ILE A 326 -2.31 21.91 -18.85
N MET A 327 -1.29 22.64 -19.30
CA MET A 327 -0.18 22.07 -20.07
C MET A 327 0.58 21.01 -19.28
N GLU A 328 0.93 21.30 -18.02
CA GLU A 328 1.64 20.35 -17.19
C GLU A 328 0.80 19.09 -16.90
N TYR A 329 -0.52 19.23 -16.75
CA TYR A 329 -1.40 18.08 -16.62
C TYR A 329 -1.41 17.22 -17.87
N ASN A 330 -1.46 17.84 -19.06
CA ASN A 330 -1.34 17.13 -20.33
C ASN A 330 -0.05 16.31 -20.41
N ASP A 331 1.11 16.95 -20.19
CA ASP A 331 2.41 16.30 -20.25
C ASP A 331 2.50 15.08 -19.29
N GLN A 332 1.89 15.20 -18.10
CA GLN A 332 1.86 14.08 -17.15
C GLN A 332 0.91 12.94 -17.59
N LEU A 333 -0.17 13.23 -18.31
CA LEU A 333 -1.07 12.21 -18.88
C LEU A 333 -0.43 11.49 -20.05
N GLU A 334 0.23 12.20 -20.96
CA GLU A 334 1.01 11.60 -22.06
C GLU A 334 2.08 10.65 -21.51
N HIS A 335 2.79 11.08 -20.46
CA HIS A 335 3.75 10.21 -19.79
C HIS A 335 3.09 8.99 -19.14
N LEU A 336 1.91 9.15 -18.52
CA LEU A 336 1.16 8.03 -17.95
C LEU A 336 0.73 7.03 -19.03
N ASP A 337 0.20 7.50 -20.14
CA ASP A 337 -0.26 6.63 -21.23
C ASP A 337 0.91 5.86 -21.84
N THR A 338 2.04 6.51 -22.05
CA THR A 338 3.30 5.86 -22.50
C THR A 338 3.72 4.74 -21.53
N LEU A 339 3.62 4.97 -20.22
CA LEU A 339 3.95 3.95 -19.21
C LEU A 339 2.96 2.78 -19.21
N VAL A 340 1.67 3.07 -19.39
CA VAL A 340 0.61 2.05 -19.48
C VAL A 340 0.79 1.22 -20.77
N GLU A 341 1.07 1.87 -21.90
CA GLU A 341 1.39 1.18 -23.15
C GLU A 341 2.63 0.30 -22.98
N SER A 342 3.73 0.86 -22.46
CA SER A 342 4.96 0.10 -22.21
C SER A 342 4.72 -1.10 -21.29
N PHE A 343 3.76 -1.01 -20.36
CA PHE A 343 3.39 -2.11 -19.48
C PHE A 343 2.72 -3.25 -20.25
N PHE A 344 1.89 -2.98 -21.26
CA PHE A 344 1.25 -4.03 -22.06
C PHE A 344 2.07 -4.51 -23.26
N SER A 345 2.90 -3.64 -23.84
CA SER A 345 3.67 -3.95 -25.05
C SER A 345 4.91 -4.81 -24.76
N TYR A 346 5.49 -4.72 -23.56
CA TYR A 346 6.74 -5.42 -23.21
C TYR A 346 6.53 -6.47 -22.11
N HIS A 347 6.98 -7.70 -22.33
CA HIS A 347 6.90 -8.83 -21.37
C HIS A 347 5.46 -9.28 -21.03
N GLN A 348 4.64 -9.47 -22.06
CA GLN A 348 3.22 -9.85 -21.97
C GLN A 348 2.94 -11.10 -21.10
N SER A 349 3.87 -12.06 -21.05
CA SER A 349 3.72 -13.27 -20.21
C SER A 349 3.93 -13.02 -18.70
N GLU A 350 4.47 -11.86 -18.31
CA GLU A 350 4.82 -11.54 -16.91
C GLU A 350 4.09 -10.30 -16.35
N ASN A 351 3.48 -9.49 -17.21
CA ASN A 351 2.72 -8.30 -16.84
C ASN A 351 1.23 -8.63 -16.82
N THR A 352 0.77 -9.26 -15.74
CA THR A 352 -0.66 -9.47 -15.48
C THR A 352 -1.18 -8.41 -14.53
N VAL A 353 -2.33 -7.82 -14.86
CA VAL A 353 -3.06 -6.90 -13.98
C VAL A 353 -3.96 -7.76 -13.10
N ASP A 354 -3.73 -7.74 -11.79
CA ASP A 354 -4.46 -8.57 -10.83
C ASP A 354 -5.36 -7.66 -9.98
N ILE A 355 -6.35 -7.08 -10.65
CA ILE A 355 -7.37 -6.22 -10.04
C ILE A 355 -8.68 -7.00 -10.14
N ASP A 356 -9.13 -7.55 -9.02
CA ASP A 356 -10.42 -8.24 -9.00
C ASP A 356 -11.56 -7.26 -9.29
N ASN A 357 -12.62 -7.80 -9.87
CA ASN A 357 -13.92 -7.11 -9.88
C ASN A 357 -14.31 -6.79 -8.43
N ARG A 358 -14.87 -5.60 -8.21
CA ARG A 358 -15.49 -5.27 -6.91
C ARG A 358 -16.52 -6.36 -6.62
N ASP A 359 -16.34 -7.10 -5.53
CA ASP A 359 -17.47 -7.75 -4.88
C ASP A 359 -18.40 -6.61 -4.43
N GLU A 360 -19.56 -6.49 -5.09
CA GLU A 360 -20.62 -5.54 -4.70
C GLU A 360 -21.12 -5.79 -3.27
#